data_AF-A0A842NH32-F1
#
_entry.id   AF-A0A842NH32-F1
#
_cell.length_a   1.000
_cell.length_b   1.000
_cell.length_c   1.000
_cell.angle_alpha   90.00
_cell.angle_beta   90.00
_cell.angle_gamma   90.00
#
_symmetry.space_group_name_H-M   'P 1'
#
loop_
_entity.id
_entity.type
_entity.pdbx_description
1 polymer ?
#
loop_
_entity_poly.entity_id
_entity_poly.type
_entity_poly.pdbx_seq_one_letter_code
_entity_poly.pdbx_strand_id
1 'polypeptide(L)'
;MQWPGTGDSNKRRKTIRFLIILLIIGVTVGVGSSIIQGWLGQSDPLKVCIENLHTPYKMSVTLELYVDGNKADIPANIGFGDSLGDDLLASDCQRTMYTLTDDGTIYAEWEEEYPFEIGHFLWIWEFPIKDMDDSETRVIVNGKETDEGIHALLKHGSVYRAEFYSEGFDESQESDFLPPDL
;
A
#
# COMPACT_ATOMS: atom_id res chain seq x y z
N MET A 1 -51.43 -9.06 0.55
CA MET A 1 -50.75 -10.08 -0.25
C MET A 1 -50.63 -11.36 0.58
N GLN A 2 -51.40 -12.40 0.25
CA GLN A 2 -51.35 -13.70 0.92
C GLN A 2 -50.40 -14.61 0.15
N TRP A 3 -49.30 -15.02 0.78
CA TRP A 3 -48.39 -16.02 0.22
C TRP A 3 -49.14 -17.34 0.00
N PRO A 4 -49.12 -17.93 -1.21
CA PRO A 4 -49.80 -19.20 -1.46
C PRO A 4 -48.98 -20.33 -0.81
N GLY A 5 -49.52 -20.92 0.26
CA GLY A 5 -48.89 -22.08 0.92
C GLY A 5 -49.06 -22.20 2.44
N THR A 6 -49.82 -21.32 3.10
CA THR A 6 -49.94 -21.27 4.57
C THR A 6 -51.24 -21.85 5.15
N GLY A 7 -52.05 -22.55 4.35
CA GLY A 7 -53.34 -23.10 4.79
C GLY A 7 -53.28 -24.44 5.55
N ASP A 8 -52.13 -25.12 5.57
CA ASP A 8 -51.95 -26.45 6.20
C ASP A 8 -50.84 -26.41 7.27
N SER A 9 -51.20 -26.68 8.52
CA SER A 9 -50.32 -26.51 9.70
C SER A 9 -49.10 -27.45 9.66
N ASN A 10 -49.26 -28.64 9.09
CA ASN A 10 -48.19 -29.64 9.01
C ASN A 10 -47.15 -29.30 7.94
N LYS A 11 -47.58 -28.71 6.80
CA LYS A 11 -46.65 -28.20 5.78
C LYS A 11 -45.91 -26.95 6.25
N ARG A 12 -46.59 -26.04 6.94
CA ARG A 12 -45.97 -24.81 7.50
C ARG A 12 -44.84 -25.11 8.49
N ARG A 13 -44.99 -26.12 9.35
CA ARG A 13 -43.94 -26.55 10.30
C ARG A 13 -42.70 -27.10 9.58
N LYS A 14 -42.87 -27.80 8.45
CA LYS A 14 -41.74 -28.31 7.63
C LYS A 14 -41.01 -27.19 6.90
N THR A 15 -41.74 -26.23 6.32
CA THR A 15 -41.14 -25.08 5.61
C THR A 15 -40.36 -24.18 6.57
N ILE A 16 -40.89 -23.90 7.77
CA ILE A 16 -40.20 -23.10 8.78
C ILE A 16 -38.89 -23.78 9.23
N ARG A 17 -38.90 -25.11 9.44
CA ARG A 17 -37.68 -25.86 9.78
C ARG A 17 -36.62 -25.77 8.68
N PHE A 18 -37.03 -25.88 7.42
CA PHE A 18 -36.12 -25.75 6.28
C PHE A 18 -35.49 -24.34 6.20
N LEU A 19 -36.28 -23.29 6.42
CA LEU A 19 -35.79 -21.92 6.42
C LEU A 19 -34.81 -21.64 7.56
N ILE A 20 -35.07 -22.19 8.76
CA ILE A 20 -34.15 -22.06 9.90
C ILE A 20 -32.82 -22.77 9.61
N ILE A 21 -32.85 -23.97 9.02
CA ILE A 21 -31.62 -24.70 8.67
C ILE A 21 -30.81 -23.93 7.62
N LEU A 22 -31.45 -23.38 6.59
CA LEU A 22 -30.78 -22.56 5.58
C LEU A 22 -30.18 -21.28 6.17
N LEU A 23 -30.87 -20.64 7.11
CA LEU A 23 -30.37 -19.46 7.81
C LEU A 23 -29.14 -19.79 8.67
N ILE A 24 -29.15 -20.91 9.40
CA ILE A 24 -28.00 -21.35 10.19
C ILE A 24 -26.80 -21.63 9.29
N ILE A 25 -26.98 -22.36 8.18
CA ILE A 25 -25.90 -22.67 7.24
C ILE A 25 -25.33 -21.38 6.64
N GLY A 26 -26.19 -20.46 6.18
CA GLY A 26 -25.77 -19.18 5.63
C GLY A 26 -24.98 -18.33 6.62
N VAL A 27 -25.42 -18.25 7.88
CA VAL A 27 -24.70 -17.54 8.95
C VAL A 27 -23.37 -18.22 9.26
N THR A 28 -23.32 -19.56 9.36
CA THR A 28 -22.07 -20.28 9.64
C THR A 28 -21.01 -20.11 8.55
N VAL A 29 -21.41 -20.13 7.28
CA VAL A 29 -20.47 -19.94 6.17
C VAL A 29 -20.02 -18.48 6.09
N GLY A 30 -20.94 -17.52 6.28
CA GLY A 30 -20.61 -16.08 6.26
C GLY A 30 -19.69 -15.63 7.40
N VAL A 31 -19.88 -16.16 8.62
CA VAL A 31 -19.01 -15.85 9.77
C VAL A 31 -17.69 -16.62 9.69
N GLY A 32 -17.68 -17.83 9.12
CA GLY A 32 -16.44 -18.57 8.90
C GLY A 32 -15.48 -17.89 7.92
N SER A 33 -16.00 -17.29 6.85
CA SER A 33 -15.18 -16.60 5.84
C SER A 33 -14.51 -15.33 6.35
N SER A 34 -15.17 -14.55 7.22
CA SER A 34 -14.61 -13.29 7.72
C SER A 34 -13.45 -13.49 8.71
N ILE A 35 -13.45 -14.60 9.48
CA ILE A 35 -12.37 -14.91 10.41
C ILE A 35 -11.10 -15.36 9.67
N ILE A 36 -11.23 -16.09 8.57
CA ILE A 36 -10.09 -16.60 7.79
C ILE A 36 -9.41 -15.46 7.01
N GLN A 37 -10.17 -14.50 6.49
CA GLN A 37 -9.63 -13.33 5.80
C GLN A 37 -8.84 -12.42 6.77
N GLY A 38 -9.31 -12.26 8.02
CA GLY A 38 -8.59 -11.50 9.04
C GLY A 38 -7.25 -12.11 9.47
N TRP A 39 -7.11 -13.44 9.43
CA TRP A 39 -5.87 -14.14 9.77
C TRP A 39 -4.84 -14.17 8.62
N LEU A 40 -5.30 -14.29 7.36
CA LEU A 40 -4.42 -14.26 6.19
C LEU A 40 -3.87 -12.86 5.88
N GLY A 41 -4.58 -11.79 6.27
CA GLY A 41 -4.11 -10.42 6.17
C GLY A 41 -2.94 -10.08 7.11
N GLN A 42 -2.72 -10.88 8.17
CA GLN A 42 -1.63 -10.71 9.14
C GLN A 42 -0.26 -11.17 8.63
N SER A 43 -0.17 -11.80 7.46
CA SER A 43 1.09 -12.34 6.92
C SER A 43 1.70 -11.49 5.80
N ASP A 44 1.01 -10.45 5.34
CA ASP A 44 1.51 -9.55 4.32
C ASP A 44 2.25 -8.38 4.99
N PRO A 45 3.60 -8.34 4.95
CA PRO A 45 4.37 -7.30 5.63
C PRO A 45 3.95 -5.89 5.20
N LEU A 46 3.43 -5.71 3.98
CA LEU A 46 3.06 -4.39 3.49
C LEU A 46 1.76 -3.85 4.09
N LYS A 47 0.93 -4.73 4.68
CA LYS A 47 -0.41 -4.38 5.16
C LYS A 47 -0.58 -4.39 6.67
N VAL A 48 0.37 -4.96 7.40
CA VAL A 48 0.26 -5.11 8.85
C VAL A 48 0.89 -3.95 9.63
N CYS A 49 0.38 -3.78 10.85
CA CYS A 49 0.92 -2.91 11.88
C CYS A 49 1.97 -3.68 12.70
N ILE A 50 3.16 -3.10 12.91
CA ILE A 50 4.30 -3.75 13.55
C ILE A 50 4.55 -3.34 15.01
N GLU A 51 3.77 -2.42 15.59
CA GLU A 51 4.03 -1.83 16.92
C GLU A 51 4.13 -2.88 18.04
N ASN A 52 3.43 -4.00 17.88
CA ASN A 52 3.39 -5.09 18.86
C ASN A 52 4.14 -6.35 18.41
N LEU A 53 4.85 -6.29 17.28
CA LEU A 53 5.61 -7.41 16.73
C LEU A 53 7.08 -7.35 17.15
N HIS A 54 7.72 -8.51 17.24
CA HIS A 54 9.16 -8.58 17.42
C HIS A 54 9.83 -8.54 16.04
N THR A 55 10.47 -7.42 15.70
CA THR A 55 11.09 -7.19 14.40
C THR A 55 12.62 -7.19 14.49
N PRO A 56 13.29 -8.36 14.51
CA PRO A 56 14.75 -8.42 14.56
C PRO A 56 15.40 -8.00 13.23
N TYR A 57 14.70 -8.13 12.10
CA TYR A 57 15.17 -7.63 10.81
C TYR A 57 14.87 -6.13 10.72
N LYS A 58 15.93 -5.32 10.65
CA LYS A 58 15.84 -3.86 10.55
C LYS A 58 16.81 -3.36 9.50
N MET A 59 16.36 -2.41 8.70
CA MET A 59 17.24 -1.67 7.82
C MET A 59 16.80 -0.22 7.64
N SER A 60 17.73 0.60 7.19
CA SER A 60 17.47 1.98 6.78
C SER A 60 18.14 2.23 5.43
N VAL A 61 17.48 3.03 4.61
CA VAL A 61 17.97 3.53 3.32
C VAL A 61 17.62 5.00 3.20
N THR A 62 18.28 5.71 2.29
CA THR A 62 17.94 7.11 2.00
C THR A 62 17.34 7.20 0.60
N LEU A 63 16.22 7.90 0.45
CA LEU A 63 15.60 8.19 -0.83
C LEU A 63 15.70 9.69 -1.14
N GLU A 64 16.18 10.01 -2.34
CA GLU A 64 16.03 11.30 -2.97
C GLU A 64 14.96 11.19 -4.06
N LEU A 65 13.90 12.00 -3.98
CA LEU A 65 12.85 12.02 -4.98
C LEU A 65 12.99 13.25 -5.87
N TYR A 66 12.86 13.07 -7.18
CA TYR A 66 12.73 14.14 -8.14
C TYR A 66 11.47 13.92 -8.99
N VAL A 67 10.70 14.97 -9.19
CA VAL A 67 9.53 14.98 -10.08
C VAL A 67 9.72 16.11 -11.07
N ASP A 68 9.68 15.81 -12.36
CA ASP A 68 9.85 16.79 -13.45
C ASP A 68 11.16 17.59 -13.27
N GLY A 69 12.25 16.89 -12.94
CA GLY A 69 13.58 17.48 -12.69
C GLY A 69 13.74 18.24 -11.37
N ASN A 70 12.66 18.47 -10.62
CA ASN A 70 12.69 19.21 -9.36
C ASN A 70 12.77 18.25 -8.17
N LYS A 71 13.62 18.56 -7.19
CA LYS A 71 13.69 17.78 -5.95
C LYS A 71 12.36 17.89 -5.21
N ALA A 72 11.72 16.74 -4.97
CA ALA A 72 10.47 16.64 -4.23
C ALA A 72 10.74 16.31 -2.76
N ASP A 73 9.96 16.92 -1.88
CA ASP A 73 10.04 16.67 -0.44
C ASP A 73 9.37 15.34 -0.09
N ILE A 74 10.03 14.56 0.76
CA ILE A 74 9.47 13.32 1.32
C ILE A 74 8.98 13.67 2.72
N PRO A 75 7.67 13.58 3.01
CA PRO A 75 7.14 13.94 4.32
C PRO A 75 7.63 12.98 5.42
N ALA A 76 7.71 13.53 6.63
CA ALA A 76 7.88 12.73 7.84
C ALA A 76 6.61 11.94 8.16
N ASN A 77 6.75 10.85 8.92
CA ASN A 77 5.67 10.00 9.40
C ASN A 77 4.86 9.30 8.30
N ILE A 78 5.47 9.03 7.14
CA ILE A 78 4.91 8.07 6.18
C ILE A 78 4.86 6.71 6.85
N GLY A 79 3.80 5.94 6.62
CA GLY A 79 3.62 4.61 7.21
C GLY A 79 3.10 4.64 8.65
N PHE A 80 2.64 5.79 9.15
CA PHE A 80 1.92 5.91 10.42
C PHE A 80 0.43 6.22 10.19
N GLY A 81 -0.44 5.67 11.05
CA GLY A 81 -1.88 5.95 11.07
C GLY A 81 -2.68 5.38 9.89
N ASP A 82 -3.89 5.93 9.69
CA ASP A 82 -4.92 5.42 8.77
C ASP A 82 -4.67 5.76 7.28
N SER A 83 -3.40 5.90 6.88
CA SER A 83 -2.97 6.37 5.56
C SER A 83 -3.42 5.49 4.37
N LEU A 84 -4.23 4.44 4.61
CA LEU A 84 -4.78 3.55 3.58
C LEU A 84 -6.31 3.43 3.61
N GLY A 85 -7.01 4.33 4.31
CA GLY A 85 -8.49 4.40 4.28
C GLY A 85 -9.21 3.14 4.76
N ASP A 86 -8.49 2.21 5.38
CA ASP A 86 -9.07 1.01 5.98
C ASP A 86 -9.42 1.35 7.43
N ASP A 87 -10.70 1.66 7.65
CA ASP A 87 -11.36 1.95 8.95
C ASP A 87 -11.13 0.87 10.04
N LEU A 88 -10.39 -0.19 9.73
CA LEU A 88 -10.03 -1.31 10.58
C LEU A 88 -8.63 -1.20 11.22
N LEU A 89 -7.77 -0.29 10.75
CA LEU A 89 -6.46 -0.07 11.34
C LEU A 89 -6.54 1.01 12.42
N ALA A 90 -5.89 0.76 13.55
CA ALA A 90 -5.89 1.70 14.66
C ALA A 90 -5.13 2.97 14.27
N SER A 91 -5.56 4.12 14.83
CA SER A 91 -4.90 5.43 14.71
C SER A 91 -3.41 5.43 15.02
N ASP A 92 -2.92 4.36 15.64
CA ASP A 92 -1.56 4.19 16.16
C ASP A 92 -0.74 3.21 15.30
N CYS A 93 -1.26 2.76 14.14
CA CYS A 93 -0.59 1.79 13.25
C CYS A 93 0.76 2.31 12.74
N GLN A 94 1.82 1.51 12.90
CA GLN A 94 3.12 1.69 12.28
C GLN A 94 3.31 0.56 11.26
N ARG A 95 3.53 0.92 9.99
CA ARG A 95 3.79 -0.04 8.92
C ARG A 95 5.23 -0.56 8.96
N THR A 96 5.46 -1.63 8.20
CA THR A 96 6.81 -2.20 8.02
C THR A 96 7.80 -1.25 7.39
N MET A 97 7.35 -0.31 6.56
CA MET A 97 8.18 0.75 6.00
C MET A 97 7.65 2.12 6.38
N TYR A 98 8.52 3.00 6.85
CA TYR A 98 8.12 4.30 7.37
C TYR A 98 9.24 5.33 7.35
N THR A 99 8.87 6.61 7.46
CA THR A 99 9.81 7.72 7.68
C THR A 99 9.58 8.33 9.06
N LEU A 100 10.64 8.72 9.75
CA LEU A 100 10.54 9.46 11.02
C LEU A 100 10.67 10.97 10.80
N THR A 101 11.42 11.34 9.78
CA THR A 101 11.82 12.71 9.43
C THR A 101 11.60 12.95 7.94
N ASP A 102 11.72 14.20 7.52
CA ASP A 102 11.58 14.68 6.14
C ASP A 102 12.89 14.66 5.34
N ASP A 103 13.93 14.00 5.88
CA ASP A 103 15.25 13.89 5.28
C ASP A 103 15.34 12.79 4.19
N GLY A 104 14.25 12.07 3.96
CA GLY A 104 14.18 10.95 3.02
C GLY A 104 14.72 9.63 3.58
N THR A 105 14.99 9.53 4.88
CA THR A 105 15.41 8.26 5.50
C THR A 105 14.21 7.34 5.68
N ILE A 106 14.23 6.21 4.96
CA ILE A 106 13.22 5.15 5.03
C ILE A 106 13.74 4.06 5.96
N TYR A 107 12.95 3.71 6.95
CA TYR A 107 13.16 2.56 7.81
C TYR A 107 12.30 1.41 7.34
N ALA A 108 12.84 0.20 7.35
CA ALA A 108 12.09 -1.02 7.09
C ALA A 108 12.36 -2.05 8.18
N GLU A 109 11.30 -2.60 8.77
CA GLU A 109 11.37 -3.55 9.87
C GLU A 109 10.43 -4.74 9.66
N TRP A 110 10.92 -5.96 9.95
CA TRP A 110 10.12 -7.18 9.86
C TRP A 110 10.59 -8.30 10.79
N GLU A 111 9.80 -9.37 10.90
CA GLU A 111 10.12 -10.55 11.71
C GLU A 111 11.31 -11.34 11.13
N GLU A 112 11.42 -11.39 9.80
CA GLU A 112 12.45 -12.12 9.05
C GLU A 112 13.00 -11.26 7.90
N GLU A 113 14.07 -11.74 7.25
CA GLU A 113 14.60 -11.07 6.06
C GLU A 113 13.53 -11.05 4.95
N TYR A 114 13.23 -9.85 4.45
CA TYR A 114 12.21 -9.64 3.44
C TYR A 114 12.76 -8.76 2.30
N PRO A 115 12.53 -9.14 1.03
CA PRO A 115 13.02 -8.40 -0.12
C PRO A 115 12.16 -7.15 -0.37
N PHE A 116 12.31 -6.12 0.47
CA PHE A 116 11.62 -4.86 0.23
C PHE A 116 12.13 -4.18 -1.04
N GLU A 117 11.22 -3.62 -1.81
CA GLU A 117 11.49 -2.83 -3.00
C GLU A 117 11.19 -1.36 -2.73
N ILE A 118 11.78 -0.44 -3.50
CA ILE A 118 11.45 0.98 -3.35
C ILE A 118 9.97 1.26 -3.68
N GLY A 119 9.39 0.50 -4.62
CA GLY A 119 7.97 0.58 -4.97
C GLY A 119 7.03 0.23 -3.82
N HIS A 120 7.44 -0.65 -2.90
CA HIS A 120 6.65 -0.95 -1.71
C HIS A 120 6.48 0.29 -0.80
N PHE A 121 7.55 1.07 -0.65
CA PHE A 121 7.50 2.32 0.12
C PHE A 121 6.60 3.35 -0.57
N LEU A 122 6.77 3.55 -1.89
CA LEU A 122 5.95 4.48 -2.67
C LEU A 122 4.47 4.13 -2.58
N TRP A 123 4.14 2.83 -2.55
CA TRP A 123 2.78 2.36 -2.34
C TRP A 123 2.25 2.67 -0.94
N ILE A 124 3.04 2.43 0.12
CA ILE A 124 2.67 2.78 1.51
C ILE A 124 2.46 4.30 1.67
N TRP A 125 3.23 5.10 0.93
CA TRP A 125 3.09 6.55 0.90
C TRP A 125 1.89 7.03 0.06
N GLU A 126 1.26 6.16 -0.73
CA GLU A 126 0.27 6.57 -1.74
C GLU A 126 0.82 7.57 -2.78
N PHE A 127 2.11 7.45 -3.11
CA PHE A 127 2.71 8.27 -4.16
C PHE A 127 2.00 8.00 -5.51
N PRO A 128 1.64 9.03 -6.29
CA PRO A 128 0.82 8.89 -7.50
C PRO A 128 1.63 8.36 -8.70
N ILE A 129 2.20 7.17 -8.59
CA ILE A 129 3.00 6.51 -9.65
C ILE A 129 2.20 6.40 -10.96
N LYS A 130 0.88 6.24 -10.88
CA LYS A 130 -0.01 6.11 -12.04
C LYS A 130 -0.10 7.35 -12.92
N ASP A 131 0.26 8.50 -12.39
CA ASP A 131 0.22 9.78 -13.12
C ASP A 131 1.59 10.10 -13.74
N MET A 132 2.57 9.19 -13.58
CA MET A 132 3.93 9.33 -14.07
C MET A 132 4.14 8.50 -15.34
N ASP A 133 5.05 8.97 -16.20
CA ASP A 133 5.53 8.23 -17.36
C ASP A 133 6.53 7.14 -16.92
N ASP A 134 6.08 5.89 -16.98
CA ASP A 134 6.90 4.72 -16.65
C ASP A 134 8.16 4.62 -17.54
N SER A 135 8.12 5.12 -18.78
CA SER A 135 9.24 5.02 -19.73
C SER A 135 10.38 6.00 -19.46
N GLU A 136 10.07 7.11 -18.80
CA GLU A 136 11.03 8.13 -18.37
C GLU A 136 11.42 8.00 -16.89
N THR A 137 10.76 7.09 -16.16
CA THR A 137 11.07 6.84 -14.74
C THR A 137 12.44 6.19 -14.60
N ARG A 138 13.30 6.80 -13.78
CA ARG A 138 14.68 6.33 -13.55
C ARG A 138 14.94 6.12 -12.08
N VAL A 139 15.56 4.99 -11.75
CA VAL A 139 16.01 4.70 -10.39
C VAL A 139 17.51 4.49 -10.40
N ILE A 140 18.19 5.21 -9.50
CA ILE A 140 19.64 5.21 -9.34
C ILE A 140 19.96 4.75 -7.92
N VAL A 141 20.78 3.71 -7.80
CA VAL A 141 21.22 3.14 -6.52
C VAL A 141 22.71 3.38 -6.34
N ASN A 142 23.08 4.12 -5.30
CA ASN A 142 24.47 4.51 -5.01
C ASN A 142 25.19 5.14 -6.22
N GLY A 143 24.46 5.97 -6.98
CA GLY A 143 24.98 6.66 -8.16
C GLY A 143 25.01 5.84 -9.46
N LYS A 144 24.52 4.58 -9.44
CA LYS A 144 24.38 3.75 -10.64
C LYS A 144 22.91 3.49 -10.95
N GLU A 145 22.49 3.81 -12.17
CA GLU A 145 21.15 3.50 -12.67
C GLU A 145 20.90 1.98 -12.71
N THR A 146 19.68 1.58 -12.37
CA THR A 146 19.23 0.19 -12.37
C THR A 146 18.10 -0.02 -13.37
N ASP A 147 18.15 -1.15 -14.07
CA ASP A 147 17.09 -1.58 -14.99
C ASP A 147 15.86 -2.13 -14.23
N GLU A 148 15.95 -2.28 -12.91
CA GLU A 148 14.85 -2.76 -12.05
C GLU A 148 13.81 -1.67 -11.77
N GLY A 149 14.14 -0.39 -12.01
CA GLY A 149 13.22 0.73 -11.75
C GLY A 149 12.68 0.73 -10.31
N ILE A 150 11.36 0.88 -10.14
CA ILE A 150 10.71 0.86 -8.83
C ILE A 150 10.75 -0.52 -8.13
N HIS A 151 11.14 -1.58 -8.84
CA HIS A 151 11.32 -2.91 -8.26
C HIS A 151 12.72 -3.12 -7.67
N ALA A 152 13.55 -2.07 -7.64
CA ALA A 152 14.88 -2.13 -7.06
C ALA A 152 14.83 -2.55 -5.58
N LEU A 153 15.50 -3.66 -5.26
CA LEU A 153 15.58 -4.17 -3.89
C LEU A 153 16.35 -3.22 -2.98
N LEU A 154 15.80 -2.96 -1.79
CA LEU A 154 16.41 -2.15 -0.76
C LEU A 154 17.62 -2.86 -0.14
N LYS A 155 18.69 -2.09 0.05
CA LYS A 155 19.95 -2.55 0.65
C LYS A 155 20.34 -1.60 1.76
N HIS A 156 20.49 -2.13 2.96
CA HIS A 156 20.84 -1.34 4.15
C HIS A 156 21.99 -0.35 3.89
N GLY A 157 21.78 0.92 4.26
CA GLY A 157 22.74 2.01 4.11
C GLY A 157 22.94 2.53 2.68
N SER A 158 22.19 2.04 1.70
CA SER A 158 22.26 2.54 0.32
C SER A 158 21.42 3.81 0.14
N VAL A 159 21.83 4.62 -0.84
CA VAL A 159 21.13 5.82 -1.28
C VAL A 159 20.45 5.53 -2.61
N TYR A 160 19.15 5.77 -2.65
CA TYR A 160 18.30 5.65 -3.82
C TYR A 160 17.96 7.06 -4.29
N ARG A 161 18.02 7.28 -5.59
CA ARG A 161 17.41 8.42 -6.25
C ARG A 161 16.36 7.91 -7.21
N ALA A 162 15.13 8.39 -7.07
CA ALA A 162 14.05 8.11 -7.99
C ALA A 162 13.67 9.40 -8.71
N GLU A 163 13.72 9.38 -10.03
CA GLU A 163 13.35 10.48 -10.90
C GLU A 163 12.08 10.05 -11.64
N PHE A 164 10.99 10.79 -11.43
CA PHE A 164 9.71 10.59 -12.10
C PHE A 164 9.40 11.79 -12.99
N TYR A 165 8.68 11.54 -14.07
CA TYR A 165 8.20 12.58 -14.97
C TYR A 165 6.71 12.41 -15.17
N SER A 166 5.95 13.50 -15.10
CA SER A 166 4.50 13.49 -15.27
C SER A 166 4.14 13.12 -16.71
N GLU A 167 3.03 12.40 -16.93
CA GLU A 167 2.56 12.12 -18.29
C GLU A 167 2.35 13.43 -19.08
N GLY A 168 2.98 13.54 -20.25
CA GLY A 168 2.90 14.73 -21.11
C GLY A 168 3.80 15.89 -20.69
N PHE A 169 4.72 15.67 -19.74
CA PHE A 169 5.82 16.59 -19.49
C PHE A 169 6.70 16.72 -20.73
N ASP A 170 6.88 17.94 -21.23
CA ASP A 170 7.71 18.26 -22.39
C ASP A 170 8.63 19.41 -22.00
N GLU A 171 9.92 19.12 -21.81
CA GLU A 171 10.95 20.10 -21.46
C GLU A 171 10.98 21.28 -22.44
N SER A 172 10.55 21.09 -23.70
CA SER A 172 10.52 22.16 -24.69
C SER A 172 9.49 23.26 -24.37
N GLN A 173 8.42 22.95 -23.64
CA GLN A 173 7.39 23.93 -23.28
C GLN A 173 7.86 24.94 -22.22
N GLU A 174 8.79 24.59 -21.33
CA GLU A 174 9.37 25.58 -20.41
C GLU A 174 10.26 26.60 -21.14
N SER A 175 10.95 26.16 -22.20
CA SER A 175 11.84 27.04 -22.98
C SER A 175 11.08 28.11 -23.78
N ASP A 176 9.82 27.85 -24.14
CA ASP A 176 8.95 28.79 -24.87
C ASP A 176 8.48 29.98 -24.01
N PHE A 177 8.58 29.89 -22.68
CA PHE A 177 8.24 31.00 -21.77
C PHE A 177 9.44 31.89 -21.42
N LEU A 178 10.65 31.55 -21.88
CA LEU A 178 11.81 32.43 -21.73
C LEU A 178 11.77 33.51 -22.82
N PRO A 179 11.83 34.81 -22.47
CA PRO A 179 11.91 35.85 -23.47
C PRO A 179 13.16 35.65 -24.33
N PRO A 180 13.09 35.83 -25.67
CA PRO A 180 14.26 35.72 -26.51
C PRO A 180 15.32 36.74 -26.04
N ASP A 181 16.57 36.29 -25.93
CA ASP A 181 17.70 37.13 -25.52
C ASP A 181 17.74 38.43 -26.35
N LEU A 182 17.85 39.56 -25.64
CA LEU A 182 17.92 40.93 -26.15
C LEU A 182 19.24 41.26 -26.84
#